data_AF-A0A525CL14-F1
#
_entry.id   AF-A0A525CL14-F1
#
_cell.length_a   1.000
_cell.length_b   1.000
_cell.length_c   1.000
_cell.angle_alpha   90.00
_cell.angle_beta   90.00
_cell.angle_gamma   90.00
#
_symmetry.space_group_name_H-M   'P 1'
#
loop_
_entity.id
_entity.type
_entity.pdbx_description
1 polymer ?
#
loop_
_entity_poly.entity_id
_entity_poly.type
_entity_poly.pdbx_seq_one_letter_code
_entity_poly.pdbx_strand_id
1 'polypeptide(L)'
;MRRLQRHCRQKRNSSILFLVVLIALSGCSYFNETRFENSLGRDVNLIDYSEDIAADLIEHAFPPLIPRQPNMSILTTTFVDNNNLNHTSHFGRLLQEHISAAFVQMGYSVKEVKLRNEFHIKEGSGELMLSRNLSLINNRQKAQAIMVGTISHAQRTMYISARLVNPADGAILSSQNYRLYMDKNVLAMFNLRVKEGEELIEAPSESLVNRIFY
;
A
#
# COMPACT_ATOMS: atom_id res chain seq x y z
N MET A 1 -60.29 21.05 -34.59
CA MET A 1 -59.53 19.80 -34.31
C MET A 1 -57.99 19.90 -34.32
N ARG A 2 -57.34 20.94 -34.89
CA ARG A 2 -55.85 21.00 -35.00
C ARG A 2 -55.08 21.55 -33.77
N ARG A 3 -55.75 22.13 -32.76
CA ARG A 3 -55.07 22.73 -31.58
C ARG A 3 -54.75 21.73 -30.44
N LEU A 4 -55.51 20.65 -30.30
CA LEU A 4 -55.29 19.63 -29.24
C LEU A 4 -54.07 18.72 -29.50
N GLN A 5 -53.65 18.53 -30.76
CA GLN A 5 -52.50 17.68 -31.10
C GLN A 5 -51.13 18.32 -30.77
N ARG A 6 -51.04 19.66 -30.70
CA ARG A 6 -49.76 20.35 -30.43
C ARG A 6 -49.34 20.25 -28.96
N HIS A 7 -50.30 20.28 -28.03
CA HIS A 7 -50.03 20.13 -26.59
C HIS A 7 -49.55 18.72 -26.22
N CYS A 8 -50.08 17.67 -26.86
CA CYS A 8 -49.68 16.30 -26.58
C CYS A 8 -48.24 15.99 -27.09
N ARG A 9 -47.84 16.59 -28.23
CA ARG A 9 -46.49 16.46 -28.79
C ARG A 9 -45.43 17.22 -27.96
N GLN A 10 -45.81 18.35 -27.36
CA GLN A 10 -44.91 19.17 -26.55
C GLN A 10 -44.66 18.57 -25.16
N LYS A 11 -45.68 17.97 -24.52
CA LYS A 11 -45.51 17.24 -23.25
C LYS A 11 -44.62 15.99 -23.40
N ARG A 12 -44.77 15.27 -24.52
CA ARG A 12 -43.97 14.06 -24.81
C ARG A 12 -42.48 14.36 -25.01
N ASN A 13 -42.14 15.48 -25.65
CA ASN A 13 -40.74 15.89 -25.83
C ASN A 13 -40.09 16.33 -24.51
N SER A 14 -40.85 16.98 -23.61
CA SER A 14 -40.33 17.39 -22.30
C SER A 14 -40.05 16.21 -21.38
N SER A 15 -40.88 15.16 -21.40
CA SER A 15 -40.66 13.95 -20.60
C SER A 15 -39.48 13.11 -21.09
N ILE A 16 -39.25 13.05 -22.41
CA ILE A 16 -38.08 12.37 -22.99
C ILE A 16 -36.79 13.11 -22.61
N LEU A 17 -36.79 14.45 -22.67
CA LEU A 17 -35.63 15.26 -22.27
C LEU A 17 -35.28 15.04 -20.79
N PHE A 18 -36.28 14.95 -19.91
CA PHE A 18 -36.08 14.71 -18.48
C PHE A 18 -35.50 13.31 -18.19
N LEU A 19 -35.94 12.29 -18.94
CA LEU A 19 -35.42 10.92 -18.83
C LEU A 19 -33.95 10.83 -19.27
N VAL A 20 -33.56 11.54 -20.33
CA VAL A 20 -32.17 11.57 -20.81
C VAL A 20 -31.24 12.27 -19.80
N VAL A 21 -31.71 13.34 -19.15
CA VAL A 21 -30.96 14.05 -18.11
C VAL A 21 -30.73 13.15 -16.88
N LEU A 22 -31.74 12.37 -16.46
CA LEU A 22 -31.60 11.41 -15.35
C LEU A 22 -30.57 10.30 -15.65
N ILE A 23 -30.50 9.82 -16.89
CA ILE A 23 -29.50 8.82 -17.31
C ILE A 23 -28.08 9.43 -17.32
N ALA A 24 -27.93 10.68 -17.76
CA ALA A 24 -26.65 11.38 -17.77
C ALA A 24 -26.07 11.62 -16.36
N LEU A 25 -26.93 11.80 -15.35
CA LEU A 25 -26.52 12.01 -13.95
C LEU A 25 -26.06 10.72 -13.24
N SER A 26 -26.41 9.53 -13.74
CA SER A 26 -25.97 8.25 -13.14
C SER A 26 -24.55 7.81 -13.54
N GLY A 27 -23.90 8.52 -14.48
CA GLY A 27 -22.58 8.13 -15.00
C GLY A 27 -21.38 8.49 -14.12
N CYS A 28 -21.52 9.39 -13.14
CA CYS A 28 -20.38 9.93 -12.39
C CYS A 28 -19.88 9.03 -11.25
N SER A 29 -20.64 8.04 -10.78
CA SER A 29 -20.18 7.18 -9.66
C SER A 29 -19.34 5.97 -10.09
N TYR A 30 -19.32 5.64 -11.39
CA TYR A 30 -18.63 4.44 -11.89
C TYR A 30 -17.16 4.68 -12.30
N PHE A 31 -16.65 5.90 -12.16
CA PHE A 31 -15.27 6.23 -12.56
C PHE A 31 -14.23 6.02 -11.45
N ASN A 32 -14.65 5.80 -10.20
CA ASN A 32 -13.77 5.80 -9.04
C ASN A 32 -12.89 4.54 -8.89
N GLU A 33 -13.08 3.51 -9.73
CA GLU A 33 -12.31 2.26 -9.66
C GLU A 33 -11.73 1.81 -11.01
N THR A 34 -11.58 2.71 -11.99
CA THR A 34 -10.97 2.33 -13.26
C THR A 34 -9.49 2.68 -13.30
N ARG A 35 -8.73 1.82 -13.98
CA ARG A 35 -7.30 1.91 -14.33
C ARG A 35 -6.85 3.26 -14.94
N PHE A 36 -7.79 4.16 -15.20
CA PHE A 36 -7.59 5.51 -15.71
C PHE A 36 -7.06 6.51 -14.68
N GLU A 37 -7.21 6.28 -13.36
CA GLU A 37 -6.64 7.19 -12.35
C GLU A 37 -5.10 7.23 -12.42
N ASN A 38 -4.46 6.07 -12.59
CA ASN A 38 -3.02 5.96 -12.85
C ASN A 38 -2.63 6.50 -14.24
N SER A 39 -3.59 6.60 -15.18
CA SER A 39 -3.36 7.20 -16.50
C SER A 39 -3.54 8.72 -16.50
N LEU A 40 -4.15 9.29 -15.45
CA LEU A 40 -4.30 10.74 -15.23
C LEU A 40 -3.08 11.35 -14.54
N GLY A 41 -2.02 10.56 -14.30
CA GLY A 41 -0.74 11.06 -13.81
C GLY A 41 -0.70 11.35 -12.31
N ARG A 42 -1.60 10.75 -11.52
CA ARG A 42 -1.47 10.81 -10.05
C ARG A 42 -0.42 9.78 -9.63
N ASP A 43 0.74 10.29 -9.19
CA ASP A 43 1.79 9.46 -8.59
C ASP A 43 1.22 8.68 -7.39
N VAL A 44 1.81 7.52 -7.14
CA VAL A 44 1.46 6.69 -5.98
C VAL A 44 1.78 7.45 -4.70
N ASN A 45 0.76 7.79 -3.91
CA ASN A 45 0.97 8.33 -2.57
C ASN A 45 1.26 7.17 -1.60
N LEU A 46 2.54 6.93 -1.35
CA LEU A 46 2.98 5.87 -0.43
C LEU A 46 2.57 6.11 1.02
N ILE A 47 2.27 7.35 1.41
CA ILE A 47 1.82 7.67 2.77
C ILE A 47 0.41 7.14 2.97
N ASP A 48 -0.55 7.58 2.15
CA ASP A 48 -1.95 7.11 2.19
C ASP A 48 -2.00 5.58 2.09
N TYR A 49 -1.22 5.01 1.17
CA TYR A 49 -1.15 3.56 0.98
C TYR A 49 -0.63 2.81 2.21
N SER A 50 0.31 3.40 2.95
CA SER A 50 0.84 2.83 4.18
C SER A 50 -0.15 2.95 5.34
N GLU A 51 -0.90 4.05 5.39
CA GLU A 51 -1.97 4.27 6.35
C GLU A 51 -3.10 3.24 6.16
N ASP A 52 -3.50 3.00 4.91
CA ASP A 52 -4.47 1.96 4.55
C ASP A 52 -4.01 0.56 5.00
N ILE A 53 -2.76 0.19 4.69
CA ILE A 53 -2.16 -1.08 5.15
C ILE A 53 -2.23 -1.20 6.67
N ALA A 54 -1.83 -0.16 7.38
CA ALA A 54 -1.79 -0.16 8.84
C ALA A 54 -3.21 -0.30 9.42
N ALA A 55 -4.17 0.47 8.92
CA ALA A 55 -5.55 0.46 9.36
C ALA A 55 -6.18 -0.93 9.15
N ASP A 56 -6.06 -1.50 7.95
CA ASP A 56 -6.65 -2.79 7.62
C ASP A 56 -6.01 -3.95 8.41
N LEU A 57 -4.71 -3.87 8.71
CA LEU A 57 -4.04 -4.84 9.57
C LEU A 57 -4.57 -4.81 11.00
N ILE A 58 -4.82 -3.62 11.56
CA ILE A 58 -5.37 -3.45 12.90
C ILE A 58 -6.83 -3.86 12.97
N GLU A 59 -7.64 -3.41 12.01
CA GLU A 59 -9.08 -3.67 11.95
C GLU A 59 -9.38 -5.18 11.90
N HIS A 60 -8.59 -5.93 11.12
CA HIS A 60 -8.80 -7.36 10.91
C HIS A 60 -7.98 -8.25 11.86
N ALA A 61 -7.29 -7.67 12.85
CA ALA A 61 -6.50 -8.44 13.81
C ALA A 61 -7.39 -9.26 14.75
N PHE A 62 -7.13 -10.57 14.83
CA PHE A 62 -7.78 -11.46 15.78
C PHE A 62 -6.76 -12.32 16.56
N PRO A 63 -6.71 -12.23 17.90
CA PRO A 63 -7.45 -11.28 18.75
C PRO A 63 -7.08 -9.81 18.48
N PRO A 64 -7.97 -8.84 18.82
CA PRO A 64 -7.70 -7.42 18.62
C PRO A 64 -6.47 -6.94 19.38
N LEU A 65 -5.67 -6.08 18.74
CA LEU A 65 -4.53 -5.43 19.38
C LEU A 65 -4.97 -4.28 20.30
N ILE A 66 -4.22 -4.08 21.38
CA ILE A 66 -4.53 -3.09 22.41
C ILE A 66 -3.66 -1.83 22.24
N PRO A 67 -4.25 -0.66 21.93
CA PRO A 67 -3.51 0.59 21.81
C PRO A 67 -3.10 1.14 23.19
N ARG A 68 -2.16 2.10 23.20
CA ARG A 68 -1.63 2.78 24.39
C ARG A 68 -1.02 1.85 25.42
N GLN A 69 -0.31 0.82 24.96
CA GLN A 69 0.40 -0.16 25.79
C GLN A 69 1.92 -0.07 25.55
N PRO A 70 2.67 0.70 26.35
CA PRO A 70 4.14 0.83 26.20
C PRO A 70 4.89 -0.49 26.35
N ASN A 71 4.33 -1.40 27.14
CA ASN A 71 4.92 -2.71 27.47
C ASN A 71 4.52 -3.81 26.49
N MET A 72 3.67 -3.53 25.50
CA MET A 72 3.23 -4.51 24.49
C MET A 72 3.31 -3.84 23.13
N SER A 73 4.51 -3.80 22.55
CA SER A 73 4.71 -3.12 21.26
C SER A 73 4.30 -3.99 20.08
N ILE A 74 4.01 -3.35 18.95
CA ILE A 74 4.07 -3.98 17.62
C ILE A 74 5.53 -3.92 17.19
N LEU A 75 6.10 -5.07 16.87
CA LEU A 75 7.44 -5.15 16.31
C LEU A 75 7.35 -5.06 14.79
N THR A 76 8.09 -4.16 14.16
CA THR A 76 8.05 -4.00 12.69
C THR A 76 9.36 -4.47 12.08
N THR A 77 9.28 -5.27 11.02
CA THR A 77 10.43 -5.67 10.21
C THR A 77 10.36 -5.03 8.83
N THR A 78 11.52 -4.77 8.22
CA THR A 78 11.60 -4.31 6.84
C THR A 78 10.96 -5.33 5.88
N PHE A 79 10.24 -4.85 4.88
CA PHE A 79 9.67 -5.70 3.82
C PHE A 79 10.78 -6.32 2.97
N VAL A 80 10.67 -7.62 2.71
CA VAL A 80 11.66 -8.41 1.96
C VAL A 80 11.13 -8.85 0.60
N ASP A 81 12.02 -9.18 -0.34
CA ASP A 81 11.63 -9.78 -1.62
C ASP A 81 11.08 -11.20 -1.39
N ASN A 82 9.91 -11.50 -1.94
CA ASN A 82 9.26 -12.80 -1.81
C ASN A 82 10.07 -13.95 -2.44
N ASN A 83 10.88 -13.67 -3.46
CA ASN A 83 11.78 -14.63 -4.10
C ASN A 83 13.12 -14.75 -3.37
N ASN A 84 13.51 -13.74 -2.60
CA ASN A 84 14.73 -13.74 -1.81
C ASN A 84 14.52 -13.00 -0.48
N LEU A 85 14.19 -13.76 0.56
CA LEU A 85 13.85 -13.23 1.88
C LEU A 85 15.02 -12.53 2.61
N ASN A 86 16.26 -12.65 2.09
CA ASN A 86 17.43 -11.93 2.62
C ASN A 86 17.64 -10.57 1.94
N HIS A 87 16.86 -10.26 0.91
CA HIS A 87 16.99 -9.04 0.12
C HIS A 87 15.90 -8.03 0.50
N THR A 88 16.33 -6.80 0.82
CA THR A 88 15.44 -5.66 1.09
C THR A 88 15.75 -4.53 0.11
N SER A 89 14.73 -3.74 -0.24
CA SER A 89 14.88 -2.58 -1.12
C SER A 89 14.72 -1.25 -0.38
N HIS A 90 15.06 -0.13 -1.02
CA HIS A 90 14.78 1.20 -0.46
C HIS A 90 13.27 1.40 -0.24
N PHE A 91 12.46 0.96 -1.20
CA PHE A 91 11.01 0.92 -1.09
C PHE A 91 10.54 0.14 0.14
N GLY A 92 11.07 -1.07 0.38
CA GLY A 92 10.64 -1.89 1.51
C GLY A 92 10.97 -1.30 2.88
N ARG A 93 12.07 -0.53 2.98
CA ARG A 93 12.41 0.25 4.19
C ARG A 93 11.46 1.43 4.37
N LEU A 94 11.22 2.20 3.31
CA LEU A 94 10.34 3.37 3.34
C LEU A 94 8.89 2.98 3.67
N LEU A 95 8.39 1.89 3.09
CA LEU A 95 7.07 1.34 3.37
C LEU A 95 6.94 0.93 4.85
N GLN A 96 7.95 0.25 5.41
CA GLN A 96 7.95 -0.12 6.83
C GLN A 96 7.94 1.12 7.72
N GLU A 97 8.70 2.16 7.39
CA GLU A 97 8.77 3.41 8.15
C GLU A 97 7.42 4.12 8.18
N HIS A 98 6.76 4.26 7.04
CA HIS A 98 5.43 4.88 6.95
C HIS A 98 4.35 4.06 7.67
N ILE A 99 4.34 2.73 7.53
CA ILE A 99 3.39 1.88 8.29
C ILE A 99 3.66 1.98 9.80
N SER A 100 4.93 2.03 10.21
CA SER A 100 5.30 2.21 11.62
C SER A 100 4.81 3.55 12.16
N ALA A 101 4.95 4.61 11.37
CA ALA A 101 4.40 5.93 11.72
C ALA A 101 2.87 5.88 11.85
N ALA A 102 2.17 5.23 10.93
CA ALA A 102 0.71 5.07 10.98
C ALA A 102 0.26 4.30 12.24
N PHE A 103 0.93 3.20 12.60
CA PHE A 103 0.66 2.50 13.86
C PHE A 103 0.84 3.41 15.08
N VAL A 104 1.87 4.24 15.12
CA VAL A 104 2.10 5.21 16.21
C VAL A 104 0.99 6.25 16.25
N GLN A 105 0.55 6.77 15.11
CA GLN A 105 -0.55 7.73 15.02
C GLN A 105 -1.87 7.12 15.52
N MET A 106 -2.11 5.83 15.27
CA MET A 106 -3.24 5.07 15.81
C MET A 106 -3.10 4.73 17.31
N GLY A 107 -2.00 5.13 17.95
CA GLY A 107 -1.78 4.99 19.38
C GLY A 107 -1.11 3.67 19.79
N TYR A 108 -0.52 2.92 18.87
CA TYR A 108 0.26 1.72 19.19
C TYR A 108 1.72 2.06 19.47
N SER A 109 2.30 1.35 20.44
CA SER A 109 3.76 1.41 20.65
C SER A 109 4.45 0.58 19.58
N VAL A 110 5.38 1.15 18.84
CA VAL A 110 6.11 0.44 17.77
C VAL A 110 7.59 0.32 18.12
N LYS A 111 8.19 -0.83 17.81
CA LYS A 111 9.65 -1.00 17.86
C LYS A 111 10.12 -1.65 16.57
N GLU A 112 11.05 -1.01 15.89
CA GLU A 112 11.67 -1.57 14.71
C GLU A 112 12.65 -2.68 15.09
N VAL A 113 12.55 -3.81 14.41
CA VAL A 113 13.47 -4.92 14.57
C VAL A 113 14.31 -5.03 13.32
N LYS A 114 15.60 -4.72 13.47
CA LYS A 114 16.61 -5.13 12.50
C LYS A 114 16.89 -6.60 12.74
N LEU A 115 16.40 -7.47 11.86
CA LEU A 115 16.82 -8.86 11.85
C LEU A 115 18.36 -8.86 11.71
N ARG A 116 19.07 -9.36 12.72
CA ARG A 116 20.52 -9.52 12.62
C ARG A 116 20.77 -10.54 11.51
N ASN A 117 21.52 -10.14 10.49
CA ASN A 117 22.02 -11.03 9.44
C ASN A 117 23.05 -12.02 10.01
N GLU A 118 22.62 -12.91 10.90
CA GLU A 118 23.42 -14.05 11.34
C GLU A 118 22.86 -15.30 10.66
N PHE A 119 23.14 -15.44 9.36
CA PHE A 119 22.97 -16.71 8.66
C PHE A 119 24.30 -17.22 8.12
N HIS A 120 24.81 -18.28 8.76
CA HIS A 120 25.57 -19.31 8.08
C HIS A 120 24.59 -20.21 7.31
N ILE A 121 24.73 -20.25 5.99
CA ILE A 121 24.02 -21.18 5.11
C ILE A 121 24.72 -22.54 5.23
N LYS A 122 24.01 -23.57 5.70
CA LYS A 122 24.36 -24.96 5.37
C LYS A 122 23.56 -25.32 4.12
N GLU A 123 24.19 -25.21 2.96
CA GLU A 123 23.65 -25.73 1.71
C GLU A 123 23.51 -27.25 1.83
N GLY A 124 22.36 -27.81 1.43
CA GLY A 124 22.24 -29.28 1.31
C GLY A 124 20.89 -29.92 1.57
N SER A 125 19.79 -29.20 1.84
CA SER A 125 18.48 -29.84 1.99
C SER A 125 17.41 -29.04 1.25
N GLY A 126 16.93 -29.60 0.14
CA GLY A 126 15.95 -29.04 -0.79
C GLY A 126 14.52 -28.92 -0.25
N GLU A 127 14.36 -28.65 1.05
CA GLU A 127 13.10 -28.19 1.64
C GLU A 127 13.37 -26.86 2.32
N LEU A 128 12.89 -25.77 1.70
CA LEU A 128 12.85 -24.46 2.32
C LEU A 128 11.77 -24.49 3.40
N MET A 129 12.14 -25.00 4.58
CA MET A 129 11.35 -24.90 5.79
C MET A 129 11.24 -23.42 6.17
N LEU A 130 10.02 -22.90 6.05
CA LEU A 130 9.53 -21.57 6.42
C LEU A 130 9.62 -21.32 7.94
N SER A 131 10.79 -21.53 8.56
CA SER A 131 10.92 -21.74 10.01
C SER A 131 11.97 -20.85 10.70
N ARG A 132 12.61 -19.91 10.00
CA ARG A 132 13.64 -19.05 10.63
C ARG A 132 13.32 -17.59 10.39
N ASN A 133 12.81 -16.93 11.43
CA ASN A 133 13.19 -15.55 11.81
C ASN A 133 12.41 -14.98 12.99
N LEU A 134 11.26 -15.55 13.37
CA LEU A 134 10.49 -15.06 14.52
C LEU A 134 11.14 -15.46 15.87
N SER A 135 11.76 -16.64 15.95
CA SER A 135 12.37 -17.17 17.19
C SER A 135 13.65 -16.43 17.63
N LEU A 136 14.21 -15.56 16.78
CA LEU A 136 15.38 -14.72 17.08
C LEU A 136 14.98 -13.37 17.68
N ILE A 137 13.69 -13.05 17.69
CA ILE A 137 13.18 -11.88 18.38
C ILE A 137 13.25 -12.20 19.87
N ASN A 138 14.24 -11.59 20.52
CA ASN A 138 14.61 -11.82 21.90
C ASN A 138 13.37 -11.84 22.81
N ASN A 139 13.12 -12.97 23.51
CA ASN A 139 12.04 -13.16 24.51
C ASN A 139 11.96 -12.07 25.60
N ARG A 140 12.94 -11.18 25.68
CA ARG A 140 12.95 -10.01 26.57
C ARG A 140 12.05 -8.86 26.09
N GLN A 141 11.66 -8.83 24.81
CA GLN A 141 10.74 -7.82 24.30
C GLN A 141 9.30 -8.33 24.38
N LYS A 142 8.53 -7.82 25.34
CA LYS A 142 7.08 -8.01 25.38
C LYS A 142 6.45 -7.32 24.17
N ALA A 143 5.99 -8.12 23.21
CA ALA A 143 5.33 -7.68 22.00
C ALA A 143 3.96 -8.33 21.88
N GLN A 144 2.98 -7.60 21.37
CA GLN A 144 1.65 -8.14 21.10
C GLN A 144 1.50 -8.66 19.66
N ALA A 145 2.31 -8.15 18.74
CA ALA A 145 2.35 -8.60 17.36
C ALA A 145 3.71 -8.29 16.72
N ILE A 146 4.03 -9.01 15.66
CA ILE A 146 5.14 -8.74 14.76
C ILE A 146 4.55 -8.50 13.37
N MET A 147 4.79 -7.31 12.81
CA MET A 147 4.49 -6.99 11.42
C MET A 147 5.62 -7.53 10.54
N VAL A 148 5.27 -8.47 9.68
CA VAL A 148 6.13 -8.98 8.61
C VAL A 148 5.52 -8.65 7.26
N GLY A 149 6.37 -8.52 6.25
CA GLY A 149 5.86 -8.27 4.91
C GLY A 149 6.79 -8.73 3.80
N THR A 150 6.18 -9.18 2.71
CA THR A 150 6.88 -9.56 1.48
C THR A 150 6.41 -8.72 0.32
N ILE A 151 7.32 -8.50 -0.61
CA ILE A 151 7.07 -7.78 -1.85
C ILE A 151 7.43 -8.71 -3.00
N SER A 152 6.54 -8.82 -3.98
CA SER A 152 6.87 -9.39 -5.28
C SER A 152 6.49 -8.39 -6.37
N HIS A 153 7.13 -8.46 -7.52
CA HIS A 153 6.77 -7.63 -8.66
C HIS A 153 6.74 -8.47 -9.93
N ALA A 154 5.80 -8.16 -10.80
CA ALA A 154 5.67 -8.72 -12.12
C ALA A 154 5.39 -7.57 -13.10
N GLN A 155 6.29 -7.38 -14.07
CA GLN A 155 6.24 -6.25 -15.00
C GLN A 155 6.24 -4.91 -14.24
N ARG A 156 5.19 -4.08 -14.43
CA ARG A 156 5.01 -2.79 -13.73
C ARG A 156 4.03 -2.88 -12.55
N THR A 157 3.69 -4.08 -12.11
CA THR A 157 2.79 -4.27 -10.97
C THR A 157 3.56 -4.90 -9.82
N MET A 158 3.49 -4.27 -8.66
CA MET A 158 3.99 -4.78 -7.41
C MET A 158 2.84 -5.33 -6.57
N TYR A 159 3.09 -6.45 -5.92
CA TYR A 159 2.20 -7.08 -4.94
C TYR A 159 2.89 -7.05 -3.59
N ILE A 160 2.17 -6.50 -2.60
CA ILE A 160 2.64 -6.31 -1.24
C ILE A 160 1.78 -7.17 -0.34
N SER A 161 2.40 -8.01 0.47
CA SER A 161 1.72 -8.86 1.44
C SER A 161 2.22 -8.47 2.83
N ALA A 162 1.32 -8.00 3.69
CA ALA A 162 1.64 -7.61 5.05
C ALA A 162 0.84 -8.47 6.04
N ARG A 163 1.46 -8.86 7.15
CA ARG A 163 0.85 -9.73 8.16
C ARG A 163 1.23 -9.28 9.56
N LEU A 164 0.27 -9.34 10.48
CA LEU A 164 0.55 -9.33 11.91
C LEU A 164 0.61 -10.77 12.41
N VAL A 165 1.68 -11.09 13.12
CA VAL A 165 1.95 -12.44 13.64
C VAL A 165 2.09 -12.38 15.15
N ASN A 166 1.46 -13.32 15.85
CA ASN A 166 1.61 -13.49 17.28
C ASN A 166 3.03 -13.98 17.60
N PRO A 167 3.82 -13.24 18.40
CA PRO A 167 5.18 -13.66 18.76
C PRO A 167 5.23 -14.94 19.62
N ALA A 168 4.14 -15.30 20.31
CA ALA A 168 4.14 -16.44 21.23
C ALA A 168 4.03 -17.80 20.54
N ASP A 169 3.22 -17.90 19.48
CA ASP A 169 2.88 -19.15 18.80
C ASP A 169 3.05 -19.09 17.27
N GLY A 170 3.38 -17.91 16.71
CA GLY A 170 3.52 -17.70 15.28
C GLY A 170 2.19 -17.64 14.52
N ALA A 171 1.04 -17.58 15.21
CA ALA A 171 -0.26 -17.48 14.55
C ALA A 171 -0.42 -16.15 13.80
N ILE A 172 -1.00 -16.19 12.60
CA ILE A 172 -1.32 -14.98 11.84
C ILE A 172 -2.56 -14.34 12.47
N LEU A 173 -2.39 -13.13 13.01
CA LEU A 173 -3.44 -12.33 13.61
C LEU A 173 -4.27 -11.60 12.54
N SER A 174 -3.61 -11.09 11.49
CA SER A 174 -4.23 -10.51 10.30
C SER A 174 -3.28 -10.60 9.10
N SER A 175 -3.84 -10.56 7.89
CA SER A 175 -3.09 -10.61 6.65
C SER A 175 -3.79 -9.78 5.58
N GLN A 176 -3.08 -8.81 5.01
CA GLN A 176 -3.58 -7.96 3.94
C GLN A 176 -2.67 -8.05 2.71
N ASN A 177 -3.27 -7.97 1.53
CA ASN A 177 -2.57 -8.01 0.27
C ASN A 177 -3.00 -6.82 -0.59
N TYR A 178 -2.02 -6.09 -1.10
CA TYR A 178 -2.28 -4.95 -1.95
C TYR A 178 -1.54 -5.09 -3.27
N ARG A 179 -2.05 -4.38 -4.27
CA ARG A 179 -1.41 -4.21 -5.56
C ARG A 179 -1.07 -2.74 -5.76
N LEU A 180 0.06 -2.48 -6.40
CA LEU A 180 0.58 -1.14 -6.64
C LEU A 180 1.14 -1.10 -8.05
N TYR A 181 0.72 -0.12 -8.84
CA TYR A 181 1.35 0.11 -10.13
C TYR A 181 2.63 0.92 -9.92
N MET A 182 3.74 0.47 -10.50
CA MET A 182 5.03 1.11 -10.33
C MET A 182 5.15 2.30 -11.30
N ASP A 183 4.96 3.51 -10.76
CA ASP A 183 5.27 4.77 -11.43
C ASP A 183 6.80 5.01 -11.52
N LYS A 184 7.22 6.16 -12.05
CA LYS A 184 8.65 6.47 -12.21
C LYS A 184 9.37 6.54 -10.86
N ASN A 185 8.72 7.05 -9.81
CA ASN A 185 9.28 7.19 -8.47
C ASN A 185 9.51 5.81 -7.85
N VAL A 186 8.47 4.96 -7.87
CA VAL A 186 8.54 3.60 -7.34
C VAL A 186 9.57 2.78 -8.11
N LEU A 187 9.63 2.87 -9.44
CA LEU A 187 10.66 2.18 -10.22
C LEU A 187 12.09 2.60 -9.82
N ALA A 188 12.31 3.89 -9.60
CA ALA A 188 13.62 4.41 -9.17
C ALA A 188 14.07 3.83 -7.82
N MET A 189 13.14 3.53 -6.90
CA MET A 189 13.46 2.90 -5.60
C MET A 189 13.97 1.45 -5.70
N PHE A 190 13.80 0.82 -6.86
CA PHE A 190 14.36 -0.51 -7.18
C PHE A 190 15.54 -0.43 -8.16
N ASN A 191 16.09 0.77 -8.38
CA ASN A 191 17.09 1.03 -9.42
C ASN A 191 16.61 0.64 -10.84
N LEU A 192 15.30 0.65 -11.07
CA LEU A 192 14.71 0.40 -12.38
C LEU A 192 14.41 1.73 -13.08
N ARG A 193 14.59 1.75 -14.40
CA ARG A 193 14.25 2.90 -15.25
C ARG A 193 13.34 2.43 -16.37
N VAL A 194 12.31 3.21 -16.68
CA VAL A 194 11.56 3.00 -17.93
C VAL A 194 12.53 3.28 -19.08
N LYS A 195 12.67 2.34 -20.01
CA LYS A 195 13.43 2.56 -21.24
C LYS A 195 12.63 3.49 -22.15
N GLU A 196 12.61 4.77 -21.81
CA GLU A 196 12.13 5.83 -22.68
C GLU A 196 13.17 6.00 -23.78
N GLY A 197 12.79 5.76 -25.04
CA GLY A 197 13.64 6.12 -26.16
C GLY A 197 13.84 7.63 -26.13
N GLU A 198 15.10 8.06 -25.94
CA GLU A 198 15.58 9.45 -26.04
C GLU A 198 14.76 10.52 -25.32
N GLU A 199 14.83 10.62 -23.99
CA GLU A 199 14.55 11.90 -23.33
C GLU A 199 15.34 12.03 -22.00
N LEU A 200 16.24 13.01 -21.94
CA LEU A 200 16.91 13.41 -20.70
C LEU A 200 15.87 14.05 -19.78
N ILE A 201 15.52 13.37 -18.69
CA ILE A 201 14.72 13.99 -17.62
C ILE A 201 15.66 14.91 -16.82
N GLU A 202 15.63 16.20 -17.13
CA GLU A 202 16.24 17.24 -16.31
C GLU A 202 15.41 17.38 -15.02
N ALA A 203 16.09 17.50 -13.86
CA ALA A 203 15.40 17.65 -12.57
C ALA A 203 14.48 18.88 -12.60
N PRO A 204 13.31 18.83 -11.92
CA PRO A 204 12.41 19.98 -11.88
C PRO A 204 13.18 21.19 -11.31
N SER A 205 13.16 22.30 -12.04
CA SER A 205 13.75 23.55 -11.56
C SER A 205 13.12 23.92 -10.23
N GLU A 206 13.95 24.25 -9.23
CA GLU A 206 13.48 24.67 -7.92
C GLU A 206 12.43 25.78 -8.02
N SER A 207 11.40 25.71 -7.18
CA SER A 207 10.38 26.76 -7.08
C SER A 207 11.04 28.11 -6.86
N LEU A 208 10.63 29.12 -7.64
CA LEU A 208 11.14 30.49 -7.52
C LEU A 208 11.00 31.04 -6.08
N VAL A 209 10.04 30.53 -5.32
CA VAL A 209 9.84 30.88 -3.91
C VAL A 209 11.03 30.45 -3.06
N ASN A 210 11.57 29.24 -3.28
CA ASN A 210 12.72 28.75 -2.52
C ASN A 210 14.02 29.53 -2.82
N ARG A 211 14.15 30.09 -4.03
CA ARG A 211 15.30 30.93 -4.42
C ARG A 211 15.27 32.34 -3.80
N ILE A 212 14.10 32.83 -3.39
CA ILE A 212 13.95 34.19 -2.84
C ILE A 212 14.08 34.21 -1.32
N PHE A 213 13.67 33.14 -0.64
CA PHE A 213 13.59 33.09 0.81
C PHE A 213 14.72 32.31 1.50
N TYR A 214 15.70 31.81 0.73
CA TYR A 214 16.97 31.21 1.18
C TYR A 214 18.13 31.77 0.38
#